data_AF-A0A2N1USE5-F1
#
_entry.id   AF-A0A2N1USE5-F1
#
_cell.length_a   1.000
_cell.length_b   1.000
_cell.length_c   1.000
_cell.angle_alpha   90.00
_cell.angle_beta   90.00
_cell.angle_gamma   90.00
#
_symmetry.space_group_name_H-M   'P 1'
#
loop_
_entity.id
_entity.type
_entity.pdbx_description
1 polymer ?
#
loop_
_entity_poly.entity_id
_entity_poly.type
_entity_poly.pdbx_seq_one_letter_code
_entity_poly.pdbx_strand_id
1 'polypeptide(L)'
;MLSLFAFLAFVMICLTCGALILTPIKLRLRIYEALPAAGLIGLVLNLGTLYAACVWRGKLDHTAIYSGWGMALLLALLLAAWPLHKALQRQGLLERWHSLQAIGWRGLLRSEPELLPVGLMLLGWGLLLSLAFNQVLVFTSDGVRSVVGFDLPVHMAMIHAFLEQEAVPLQNPFFAGRPLLYPFMINLLSAMLMKLGLSLPQALIFPGVLLCLSLLSLLYGMTLRLSESRAAALLAPAVLLCNGGMGWVYFVIELSQHGFNPLLTLYQQGHNYTDLPEYGLQWFNFMRYFLLPQRSSLLGLPLILLVALLRASFHLMQGAMIRVSALLIIVSWGTCIFSFLFCETEH
;
A
#
# COMPACT_ATOMS: atom_id res chain seq x y z
N MET A 1 -14.42 -19.43 -1.21
CA MET A 1 -13.80 -19.48 -2.56
C MET A 1 -14.21 -18.29 -3.42
N LEU A 2 -15.50 -17.96 -3.52
CA LEU A 2 -15.99 -16.82 -4.32
C LEU A 2 -15.42 -15.45 -3.90
N SER A 3 -15.28 -15.21 -2.58
CA SER A 3 -14.72 -13.97 -2.04
C SER A 3 -13.24 -13.76 -2.39
N LEU A 4 -12.43 -14.82 -2.34
CA LEU A 4 -11.02 -14.75 -2.75
C LEU A 4 -10.89 -14.47 -4.25
N PHE A 5 -11.78 -15.02 -5.08
CA PHE A 5 -11.81 -14.73 -6.50
C PHE A 5 -12.12 -13.25 -6.77
N ALA A 6 -13.08 -12.66 -6.05
CA ALA A 6 -13.40 -11.24 -6.17
C ALA A 6 -12.22 -10.33 -5.78
N PHE A 7 -11.47 -10.69 -4.73
CA PHE A 7 -10.25 -9.99 -4.35
C PHE A 7 -9.17 -10.09 -5.45
N LEU A 8 -8.92 -11.29 -5.98
CA LEU A 8 -7.94 -11.48 -7.06
C LEU A 8 -8.35 -10.74 -8.33
N ALA A 9 -9.64 -10.74 -8.68
CA ALA A 9 -10.16 -9.97 -9.80
C ALA A 9 -9.92 -8.46 -9.60
N PHE A 10 -10.17 -7.94 -8.41
CA PHE A 10 -9.87 -6.54 -8.08
C PHE A 10 -8.37 -6.21 -8.22
N VAL A 11 -7.49 -7.07 -7.72
CA VAL A 11 -6.03 -6.91 -7.87
C VAL A 11 -5.64 -6.90 -9.34
N MET A 12 -6.19 -7.80 -10.16
CA MET A 12 -5.94 -7.84 -11.60
C MET A 12 -6.44 -6.58 -12.30
N ILE A 13 -7.63 -6.07 -11.95
CA ILE A 13 -8.15 -4.81 -12.50
C ILE A 13 -7.23 -3.64 -12.17
N CYS A 14 -6.72 -3.56 -10.93
CA CYS A 14 -5.76 -2.54 -10.53
C CYS A 14 -4.47 -2.65 -11.37
N LEU A 15 -3.89 -3.86 -11.46
CA LEU A 15 -2.70 -4.10 -12.28
C LEU A 15 -2.93 -3.72 -13.75
N THR A 16 -4.07 -4.08 -14.34
CA THR A 16 -4.42 -3.72 -15.71
C THR A 16 -4.54 -2.22 -15.89
N CYS A 17 -5.30 -1.53 -15.03
CA CYS A 17 -5.49 -0.08 -15.14
C CYS A 17 -4.16 0.67 -15.00
N GLY A 18 -3.35 0.32 -14.01
CA GLY A 18 -2.06 0.97 -13.81
C GLY A 18 -1.03 0.60 -14.88
N ALA A 19 -1.06 -0.63 -15.40
CA ALA A 19 -0.23 -1.02 -16.54
C ALA A 19 -0.62 -0.17 -17.75
N LEU A 20 -1.90 -0.08 -18.12
CA LEU A 20 -2.39 0.76 -19.22
C LEU A 20 -1.89 2.20 -19.11
N ILE A 21 -1.91 2.79 -17.92
CA ILE A 21 -1.40 4.14 -17.67
C ILE A 21 0.12 4.23 -17.78
N LEU A 22 0.85 3.23 -17.27
CA LEU A 22 2.32 3.24 -17.28
C LEU A 22 2.92 2.89 -18.64
N THR A 23 2.24 2.05 -19.42
CA THR A 23 2.75 1.57 -20.71
C THR A 23 3.18 2.67 -21.68
N PRO A 24 2.41 3.75 -21.85
CA PRO A 24 2.82 4.89 -22.66
C PRO A 24 3.97 5.70 -22.04
N ILE A 25 4.25 5.52 -20.76
CA ILE A 25 5.21 6.37 -20.07
C ILE A 25 6.60 5.73 -20.18
N LYS A 26 7.56 6.47 -20.78
CA LYS A 26 8.95 6.02 -20.88
C LYS A 26 9.64 6.13 -19.52
N LEU A 27 9.46 5.10 -18.70
CA LEU A 27 10.13 4.97 -17.42
C LEU A 27 11.14 3.83 -17.48
N ARG A 28 12.34 4.07 -16.94
CA ARG A 28 13.35 3.02 -16.74
C ARG A 28 13.04 2.24 -15.46
N LEU A 29 11.83 1.66 -15.35
CA LEU A 29 11.46 0.81 -14.21
C LEU A 29 11.97 -0.61 -14.42
N ARG A 30 12.53 -1.22 -13.40
CA ARG A 30 12.74 -2.66 -13.32
C ARG A 30 11.41 -3.36 -13.07
N ILE A 31 11.31 -4.66 -13.34
CA ILE A 31 10.03 -5.39 -13.20
C ILE A 31 9.49 -5.35 -11.77
N TYR A 32 10.38 -5.48 -10.77
CA TYR A 32 10.03 -5.37 -9.36
C TYR A 32 9.63 -3.95 -8.93
N GLU A 33 9.87 -2.93 -9.76
CA GLU A 33 9.34 -1.57 -9.54
C GLU A 33 8.06 -1.35 -10.33
N ALA A 34 8.00 -1.87 -11.57
CA ALA A 34 6.88 -1.69 -12.49
C ALA A 34 5.61 -2.38 -12.00
N LEU A 35 5.71 -3.59 -11.43
CA LEU A 35 4.56 -4.33 -10.91
C LEU A 35 3.87 -3.61 -9.74
N PRO A 36 4.58 -3.24 -8.64
CA PRO A 36 3.95 -2.46 -7.57
C PRO A 36 3.53 -1.06 -8.03
N ALA A 37 4.27 -0.42 -8.95
CA ALA A 37 3.85 0.86 -9.53
C ALA A 37 2.50 0.76 -10.26
N ALA A 38 2.33 -0.26 -11.11
CA ALA A 38 1.06 -0.52 -11.78
C ALA A 38 -0.05 -0.81 -10.78
N GLY A 39 0.22 -1.67 -9.78
CA GLY A 39 -0.76 -1.99 -8.74
C GLY A 39 -1.25 -0.75 -7.98
N LEU A 40 -0.32 0.12 -7.54
CA LEU A 40 -0.64 1.32 -6.78
C LEU A 40 -1.35 2.40 -7.61
N ILE A 41 -0.92 2.65 -8.85
CA ILE A 41 -1.59 3.61 -9.74
C ILE A 41 -3.02 3.14 -10.03
N GLY A 42 -3.17 1.87 -10.36
CA GLY A 42 -4.47 1.27 -10.59
C GLY A 42 -5.35 1.29 -9.35
N LEU A 43 -4.78 1.03 -8.16
CA LEU A 43 -5.50 1.08 -6.90
C LEU A 43 -6.05 2.49 -6.62
N VAL A 44 -5.22 3.53 -6.76
CA VAL A 44 -5.65 4.92 -6.57
C VAL A 44 -6.78 5.29 -7.54
N LEU A 45 -6.63 4.93 -8.82
CA LEU A 45 -7.66 5.17 -9.82
C LEU A 45 -8.97 4.47 -9.46
N ASN A 46 -8.91 3.18 -9.12
CA ASN A 46 -10.09 2.40 -8.78
C ASN A 46 -10.78 2.87 -7.50
N LEU A 47 -10.02 3.31 -6.48
CA LEU A 47 -10.62 3.87 -5.26
C LEU A 47 -11.27 5.23 -5.52
N GLY A 48 -10.66 6.07 -6.36
CA GLY A 48 -11.24 7.36 -6.76
C GLY A 48 -12.55 7.18 -7.55
N THR A 49 -12.58 6.27 -8.52
CA THR A 49 -13.80 6.01 -9.31
C THR A 49 -14.86 5.27 -8.52
N LEU A 50 -14.48 4.36 -7.63
CA LEU A 50 -15.40 3.73 -6.68
C LEU A 50 -16.04 4.78 -5.78
N TYR A 51 -15.26 5.71 -5.22
CA TYR A 51 -15.79 6.75 -4.36
C TYR A 51 -16.78 7.65 -5.12
N ALA A 52 -16.42 8.08 -6.34
CA ALA A 52 -17.32 8.84 -7.20
C ALA A 52 -18.63 8.08 -7.50
N ALA A 53 -18.55 6.78 -7.77
CA ALA A 53 -19.72 5.93 -7.94
C ALA A 53 -20.56 5.84 -6.65
N CYS A 54 -19.93 5.73 -5.48
CA CYS A 54 -20.63 5.73 -4.19
C CYS A 54 -21.35 7.06 -3.93
N VAL A 55 -20.70 8.20 -4.20
CA VAL A 55 -21.33 9.54 -4.08
C VAL A 55 -22.54 9.64 -5.01
N TRP A 56 -22.41 9.21 -6.27
CA TRP A 56 -23.52 9.23 -7.22
C TRP A 56 -24.69 8.31 -6.82
N ARG A 57 -24.36 7.14 -6.25
CA ARG A 57 -25.34 6.15 -5.77
C ARG A 57 -25.94 6.51 -4.40
N GLY A 58 -25.30 7.40 -3.66
CA GLY A 58 -25.54 7.63 -2.23
C GLY A 58 -25.01 6.52 -1.32
N LYS A 59 -24.57 5.37 -1.82
CA LYS A 59 -24.19 4.21 -0.98
C LYS A 59 -23.15 3.30 -1.64
N LEU A 60 -22.52 2.46 -0.81
CA LEU A 60 -21.67 1.36 -1.27
C LEU A 60 -22.51 0.09 -1.52
N ASP A 61 -22.76 -0.21 -2.79
CA ASP A 61 -23.38 -1.46 -3.25
C ASP A 61 -22.63 -2.09 -4.42
N HIS A 62 -23.04 -3.30 -4.84
CA HIS A 62 -22.39 -3.99 -5.96
C HIS A 62 -22.42 -3.16 -7.26
N THR A 63 -23.48 -2.38 -7.48
CA THR A 63 -23.59 -1.50 -8.64
C THR A 63 -22.53 -0.40 -8.59
N ALA A 64 -22.32 0.25 -7.44
CA ALA A 64 -21.25 1.22 -7.23
C ALA A 64 -19.86 0.61 -7.49
N ILE A 65 -19.65 -0.63 -7.03
CA ILE A 65 -18.39 -1.35 -7.19
C ILE A 65 -18.09 -1.61 -8.67
N TYR A 66 -19.01 -2.26 -9.38
CA TYR A 66 -18.77 -2.64 -10.78
C TYR A 66 -18.74 -1.42 -11.72
N SER A 67 -19.57 -0.40 -11.47
CA SER A 67 -19.51 0.86 -12.23
C SER A 67 -18.22 1.62 -11.97
N GLY A 68 -17.72 1.63 -10.73
CA GLY A 68 -16.42 2.20 -10.36
C GLY A 68 -15.26 1.52 -11.09
N TRP A 69 -15.24 0.18 -11.16
CA TRP A 69 -14.22 -0.58 -11.90
C TRP A 69 -14.31 -0.32 -13.42
N GLY A 70 -15.52 -0.29 -13.98
CA GLY A 70 -15.71 0.04 -15.39
C GLY A 70 -15.24 1.45 -15.73
N MET A 71 -15.54 2.43 -14.88
CA MET A 71 -15.08 3.82 -15.04
C MET A 71 -13.56 3.92 -14.91
N ALA A 72 -12.92 3.20 -13.98
CA ALA A 72 -11.46 3.16 -13.87
C ALA A 72 -10.81 2.63 -15.13
N LEU A 73 -11.32 1.52 -15.68
CA LEU A 73 -10.79 0.93 -16.90
C LEU A 73 -10.95 1.89 -18.10
N LEU A 74 -12.11 2.53 -18.24
CA LEU A 74 -12.35 3.52 -19.29
C LEU A 74 -11.37 4.71 -19.17
N LEU A 75 -11.20 5.27 -17.96
CA LEU A 75 -10.25 6.35 -17.73
C LEU A 75 -8.81 5.92 -18.02
N ALA A 76 -8.41 4.71 -17.62
CA ALA A 76 -7.08 4.18 -17.92
C ALA A 76 -6.85 4.06 -19.44
N LEU A 77 -7.85 3.61 -20.21
CA LEU A 77 -7.78 3.54 -21.68
C LEU A 77 -7.69 4.93 -22.31
N LEU A 78 -8.47 5.90 -21.83
CA LEU A 78 -8.43 7.28 -22.32
C LEU A 78 -7.07 7.94 -22.04
N LEU A 79 -6.52 7.75 -20.84
CA LEU A 79 -5.20 8.23 -20.46
C LEU A 79 -4.11 7.56 -21.31
N ALA A 80 -4.25 6.27 -21.61
CA ALA A 80 -3.32 5.54 -22.47
C ALA A 80 -3.36 6.02 -23.93
N ALA A 81 -4.54 6.40 -24.44
CA ALA A 81 -4.74 6.90 -25.80
C ALA A 81 -4.38 8.39 -25.97
N TRP A 82 -4.01 9.09 -24.90
CA TRP A 82 -3.87 10.54 -24.92
C TRP A 82 -2.71 11.03 -25.82
N PRO A 83 -2.94 12.03 -26.72
CA PRO A 83 -1.98 12.43 -27.77
C PRO A 83 -0.60 12.91 -27.28
N LEU A 84 -0.48 13.37 -26.02
CA LEU A 84 0.79 13.77 -25.41
C LEU A 84 1.82 12.63 -25.37
N HIS A 85 1.35 11.37 -25.45
CA HIS A 85 2.19 10.19 -25.51
C HIS A 85 3.08 10.11 -26.78
N LYS A 86 2.61 10.66 -27.92
CA LYS A 86 3.37 10.62 -29.19
C LYS A 86 4.71 11.35 -29.15
N ALA A 87 4.88 12.33 -28.25
CA ALA A 87 6.12 13.08 -28.09
C ALA A 87 7.20 12.34 -27.25
N LEU A 88 6.84 11.26 -26.55
CA LEU A 88 7.72 10.56 -25.59
C LEU A 88 8.23 9.20 -26.11
N GLN A 89 8.06 8.92 -27.40
CA GLN A 89 8.41 7.62 -27.99
C GLN A 89 9.92 7.41 -28.13
N ARG A 90 10.44 6.45 -27.37
CA ARG A 90 11.48 5.47 -27.76
C ARG A 90 11.53 4.40 -26.67
N GLN A 91 10.88 3.26 -26.93
CA GLN A 91 10.72 2.04 -26.10
C GLN A 91 9.80 2.14 -24.86
N GLY A 92 8.57 1.61 -24.99
CA GLY A 92 7.57 1.50 -23.91
C GLY A 92 7.58 0.14 -23.20
N LEU A 93 6.84 0.02 -22.09
CA LEU A 93 6.72 -1.24 -21.31
C LEU A 93 6.14 -2.40 -22.13
N LEU A 94 5.29 -2.13 -23.13
CA LEU A 94 4.71 -3.15 -24.03
C LEU A 94 5.76 -3.84 -24.90
N GLU A 95 6.64 -3.08 -25.54
CA GLU A 95 7.75 -3.63 -26.34
C GLU A 95 8.69 -4.46 -25.46
N ARG A 96 8.95 -3.97 -24.24
CA ARG A 96 9.72 -4.72 -23.25
C ARG A 96 9.00 -6.00 -22.85
N TRP A 97 7.70 -5.96 -22.57
CA TRP A 97 6.92 -7.15 -22.23
C TRP A 97 6.99 -8.22 -23.32
N HIS A 98 6.82 -7.83 -24.58
CA HIS A 98 6.99 -8.75 -25.72
C HIS A 98 8.41 -9.32 -25.81
N SER A 99 9.45 -8.50 -25.56
CA SER A 99 10.83 -8.99 -25.51
C SER A 99 11.07 -9.99 -24.37
N LEU A 100 10.42 -9.79 -23.21
CA LEU A 100 10.54 -10.68 -22.06
C LEU A 100 9.80 -12.00 -22.25
N GLN A 101 8.67 -11.99 -22.96
CA GLN A 101 7.94 -13.23 -23.31
C GLN A 101 8.78 -14.14 -24.21
N ALA A 102 9.56 -13.57 -25.14
CA ALA A 102 10.36 -14.33 -26.09
C ALA A 102 11.54 -15.09 -25.45
N ILE A 103 12.07 -14.60 -24.33
CA ILE A 103 13.30 -15.14 -23.69
C ILE A 103 13.04 -16.19 -22.60
N GLY A 104 11.77 -16.43 -22.24
CA GLY A 104 11.36 -17.38 -21.20
C GLY A 104 11.87 -17.03 -19.79
N TRP A 105 11.55 -17.86 -18.78
CA TRP A 105 11.88 -17.56 -17.37
C TRP A 105 13.40 -17.53 -17.08
N ARG A 106 14.20 -18.37 -17.76
CA ARG A 106 15.67 -18.35 -17.64
C ARG A 106 16.27 -17.09 -18.24
N GLY A 107 15.77 -16.64 -19.39
CA GLY A 107 16.20 -15.40 -20.02
C GLY A 107 15.79 -14.18 -19.21
N LEU A 108 14.59 -14.20 -18.62
CA LEU A 108 14.10 -13.17 -17.70
C LEU A 108 15.05 -12.96 -16.53
N LEU A 109 15.41 -14.03 -15.80
CA LEU A 109 16.34 -13.96 -14.67
C LEU A 109 17.75 -13.49 -15.08
N ARG A 110 18.19 -13.79 -16.30
CA ARG A 110 19.46 -13.27 -16.85
C ARG A 110 19.38 -11.78 -17.18
N SER A 111 18.25 -11.33 -17.74
CA SER A 111 18.03 -9.91 -18.08
C SER A 111 17.81 -9.03 -16.85
N GLU A 112 17.32 -9.61 -15.76
CA GLU A 112 16.97 -8.93 -14.51
C GLU A 112 17.51 -9.73 -13.31
N PRO A 113 18.83 -9.69 -13.04
CA PRO A 113 19.46 -10.50 -11.99
C PRO A 113 18.92 -10.20 -10.59
N GLU A 114 18.32 -9.04 -10.38
CA GLU A 114 17.71 -8.64 -9.10
C GLU A 114 16.31 -9.24 -8.87
N LEU A 115 15.69 -9.90 -9.84
CA LEU A 115 14.36 -10.50 -9.64
C LEU A 115 14.35 -11.61 -8.58
N LEU A 116 15.33 -12.52 -8.63
CA LEU A 116 15.42 -13.61 -7.67
C LEU A 116 15.64 -13.13 -6.23
N PRO A 117 16.64 -12.29 -5.91
CA PRO A 117 16.85 -11.83 -4.54
C PRO A 117 15.67 -11.00 -4.03
N VAL A 118 15.08 -10.12 -4.86
CA VAL A 118 13.90 -9.34 -4.48
C VAL A 118 12.71 -10.27 -4.25
N GLY A 119 12.49 -11.25 -5.12
CA GLY A 119 11.42 -12.24 -4.96
C GLY A 119 11.54 -13.04 -3.66
N LEU A 120 12.74 -13.52 -3.33
CA LEU A 120 12.99 -14.24 -2.08
C LEU A 120 12.81 -13.34 -0.85
N MET A 121 13.30 -12.10 -0.92
CA MET A 121 13.11 -11.09 0.12
C MET A 121 11.63 -10.81 0.36
N LEU A 122 10.85 -10.57 -0.71
CA LEU A 122 9.41 -10.31 -0.63
C LEU A 122 8.65 -11.54 -0.13
N LEU A 123 9.07 -12.76 -0.49
CA LEU A 123 8.48 -13.99 0.04
C LEU A 123 8.70 -14.11 1.56
N GLY A 124 9.94 -13.91 2.01
CA GLY A 124 10.29 -13.96 3.43
C GLY A 124 9.53 -12.92 4.25
N TRP A 125 9.54 -11.66 3.80
CA TRP A 125 8.75 -10.61 4.44
C TRP A 125 7.25 -10.83 4.32
N GLY A 126 6.75 -11.34 3.20
CA GLY A 126 5.34 -11.64 3.01
C GLY A 126 4.81 -12.64 4.03
N LEU A 127 5.60 -13.67 4.36
CA LEU A 127 5.29 -14.60 5.43
C LEU A 127 5.23 -13.90 6.80
N LEU A 128 6.29 -13.15 7.16
CA LEU A 128 6.37 -12.46 8.45
C LEU A 128 5.26 -11.40 8.61
N LEU A 129 4.98 -10.63 7.56
CA LEU A 129 3.91 -9.64 7.51
C LEU A 129 2.55 -10.31 7.66
N SER A 130 2.32 -11.45 6.99
CA SER A 130 1.06 -12.19 7.13
C SER A 130 0.84 -12.66 8.56
N LEU A 131 1.89 -13.16 9.22
CA LEU A 131 1.84 -13.53 10.64
C LEU A 131 1.56 -12.32 11.52
N ALA A 132 2.24 -11.19 11.30
CA ALA A 132 2.03 -9.96 12.08
C ALA A 132 0.61 -9.39 11.90
N PHE A 133 0.12 -9.29 10.67
CA PHE A 133 -1.23 -8.82 10.36
C PHE A 133 -2.31 -9.75 10.91
N ASN A 134 -2.06 -11.06 11.00
CA ASN A 134 -3.00 -12.00 11.61
C ASN A 134 -3.17 -11.78 13.13
N GLN A 135 -2.21 -11.14 13.79
CA GLN A 135 -2.31 -10.78 15.21
C GLN A 135 -2.99 -9.43 15.45
N VAL A 136 -3.22 -8.63 14.39
CA VAL A 136 -3.83 -7.30 14.49
C VAL A 136 -5.28 -7.37 14.96
N LEU A 137 -6.04 -8.38 14.54
CA LEU A 137 -7.43 -8.52 14.91
C LEU A 137 -7.77 -10.00 15.16
N VAL A 138 -7.77 -10.39 16.43
CA VAL A 138 -8.02 -11.76 16.87
C VAL A 138 -9.38 -11.84 17.54
N PHE A 139 -10.29 -12.61 16.95
CA PHE A 139 -11.59 -12.89 17.52
C PHE A 139 -11.45 -14.03 18.54
N THR A 140 -11.91 -13.79 19.77
CA THR A 140 -11.94 -14.76 20.87
C THR A 140 -13.38 -14.95 21.36
N SER A 141 -13.63 -15.98 22.17
CA SER A 141 -14.98 -16.22 22.75
C SER A 141 -15.52 -15.02 23.53
N ASP A 142 -14.63 -14.23 24.14
CA ASP A 142 -14.98 -13.16 25.08
C ASP A 142 -14.91 -11.77 24.43
N GLY A 143 -14.70 -11.70 23.11
CA GLY A 143 -14.62 -10.45 22.35
C GLY A 143 -13.42 -10.39 21.40
N VAL A 144 -13.00 -9.17 21.08
CA VAL A 144 -11.93 -8.92 20.10
C VAL A 144 -10.65 -8.49 20.84
N ARG A 145 -9.54 -9.16 20.53
CA ARG A 145 -8.20 -8.79 20.99
C ARG A 145 -7.38 -8.22 19.83
N SER A 146 -6.57 -7.22 20.12
CA SER A 146 -5.63 -6.64 19.17
C SER A 146 -4.28 -6.42 19.84
N VAL A 147 -3.19 -6.80 19.14
CA VAL A 147 -1.83 -6.53 19.60
C VAL A 147 -1.34 -5.11 19.27
N VAL A 148 -2.16 -4.34 18.55
CA VAL A 148 -1.90 -2.94 18.18
C VAL A 148 -3.04 -2.03 18.65
N GLY A 149 -2.72 -1.03 19.47
CA GLY A 149 -3.68 -0.02 19.94
C GLY A 149 -3.85 1.14 18.95
N PHE A 150 -4.43 2.24 19.40
CA PHE A 150 -4.51 3.54 18.69
C PHE A 150 -5.61 3.62 17.61
N ASP A 151 -5.23 3.71 16.33
CA ASP A 151 -6.12 4.16 15.25
C ASP A 151 -6.99 3.04 14.66
N LEU A 152 -6.71 1.78 14.98
CA LEU A 152 -7.44 0.65 14.39
C LEU A 152 -8.96 0.71 14.67
N PRO A 153 -9.45 1.02 15.87
CA PRO A 153 -10.89 1.23 16.13
C PRO A 153 -11.49 2.36 15.28
N VAL A 154 -10.76 3.46 15.08
CA VAL A 154 -11.18 4.57 14.21
C VAL A 154 -11.36 4.08 12.77
N HIS A 155 -10.42 3.31 12.28
CA HIS A 155 -10.50 2.67 10.97
C HIS A 155 -11.65 1.66 10.84
N MET A 156 -11.88 0.82 11.84
CA MET A 156 -13.01 -0.11 11.85
C MET A 156 -14.36 0.63 11.82
N ALA A 157 -14.50 1.70 12.61
CA ALA A 157 -15.71 2.53 12.59
C ALA A 157 -15.98 3.14 11.21
N MET A 158 -14.94 3.63 10.52
CA MET A 158 -15.08 4.14 9.14
C MET A 158 -15.43 3.04 8.12
N ILE A 159 -14.88 1.83 8.25
CA ILE A 159 -15.22 0.70 7.40
C ILE A 159 -16.71 0.35 7.57
N HIS A 160 -17.17 0.24 8.81
CA HIS A 160 -18.57 -0.03 9.12
C HIS A 160 -19.48 1.11 8.65
N ALA A 161 -19.06 2.37 8.78
CA ALA A 161 -19.81 3.51 8.25
C ALA A 161 -20.08 3.38 6.74
N PHE A 162 -19.10 2.93 5.94
CA PHE A 162 -19.33 2.66 4.51
C PHE A 162 -20.29 1.50 4.23
N LEU A 163 -20.36 0.52 5.13
CA LEU A 163 -21.22 -0.66 4.95
C LEU A 163 -22.67 -0.39 5.34
N GLU A 164 -22.87 0.39 6.41
CA GLU A 164 -24.18 0.63 7.04
C GLU A 164 -24.83 1.95 6.60
N GLN A 165 -24.05 3.00 6.26
CA GLN A 165 -24.65 4.28 5.87
C GLN A 165 -25.20 4.24 4.44
N GLU A 166 -26.44 4.72 4.29
CA GLU A 166 -27.09 4.92 2.99
C GLU A 166 -26.78 6.28 2.36
N ALA A 167 -25.85 7.06 2.94
CA ALA A 167 -25.45 8.36 2.44
C ALA A 167 -23.92 8.49 2.34
N VAL A 168 -23.42 8.82 1.14
CA VAL A 168 -22.04 9.17 0.84
C VAL A 168 -22.06 10.57 0.21
N PRO A 169 -21.29 11.56 0.71
CA PRO A 169 -20.11 11.46 1.59
C PRO A 169 -20.43 11.07 3.04
N LEU A 170 -19.50 10.35 3.67
CA LEU A 170 -19.66 9.89 5.05
C LEU A 170 -19.63 11.06 6.04
N GLN A 171 -20.52 10.98 7.03
CA GLN A 171 -20.36 11.75 8.27
C GLN A 171 -19.29 11.12 9.16
N ASN A 172 -18.69 11.92 10.01
CA ASN A 172 -17.74 11.46 11.01
C ASN A 172 -18.45 10.46 11.96
N PRO A 173 -17.98 9.20 12.06
CA PRO A 173 -18.64 8.18 12.88
C PRO A 173 -18.60 8.47 14.39
N PHE A 174 -17.77 9.43 14.82
CA PHE A 174 -17.62 9.83 16.22
C PHE A 174 -18.32 11.16 16.54
N PHE A 175 -18.66 11.97 15.53
CA PHE A 175 -19.25 13.30 15.71
C PHE A 175 -20.41 13.50 14.73
N ALA A 176 -21.64 13.33 15.24
CA ALA A 176 -22.86 13.48 14.44
C ALA A 176 -22.96 14.86 13.77
N GLY A 177 -23.39 14.89 12.51
CA GLY A 177 -23.54 16.12 11.73
C GLY A 177 -22.22 16.76 11.29
N ARG A 178 -21.06 16.14 11.55
CA ARG A 178 -19.76 16.62 11.07
C ARG A 178 -19.27 15.81 9.87
N PRO A 179 -18.64 16.44 8.87
CA PRO A 179 -18.04 15.70 7.76
C PRO A 179 -16.85 14.84 8.22
N LEU A 180 -16.63 13.71 7.55
CA LEU A 180 -15.43 12.89 7.77
C LEU A 180 -14.21 13.55 7.11
N LEU A 181 -13.30 14.09 7.93
CA LEU A 181 -12.05 14.73 7.46
C LEU A 181 -10.84 13.79 7.47
N TYR A 182 -10.94 12.65 8.16
CA TYR A 182 -9.84 11.70 8.27
C TYR A 182 -9.63 10.93 6.95
N PRO A 183 -8.39 10.66 6.51
CA PRO A 183 -8.13 9.91 5.27
C PRO A 183 -8.80 8.52 5.24
N PHE A 184 -9.75 8.33 4.33
CA PHE A 184 -10.67 7.18 4.37
C PHE A 184 -10.59 6.22 3.18
N MET A 185 -9.79 6.49 2.15
CA MET A 185 -9.71 5.63 0.95
C MET A 185 -9.35 4.18 1.25
N ILE A 186 -8.45 3.95 2.20
CA ILE A 186 -8.07 2.59 2.62
C ILE A 186 -9.19 1.87 3.38
N ASN A 187 -10.11 2.62 3.99
CA ASN A 187 -11.30 2.08 4.66
C ASN A 187 -12.37 1.74 3.64
N LEU A 188 -12.55 2.59 2.62
CA LEU A 188 -13.39 2.30 1.46
C LEU A 188 -12.95 1.01 0.75
N LEU A 189 -11.63 0.80 0.59
CA LEU A 189 -11.09 -0.46 0.06
C LEU A 189 -11.56 -1.66 0.90
N SER A 190 -11.38 -1.62 2.21
CA SER A 190 -11.80 -2.71 3.10
C SER A 190 -13.32 -2.92 3.08
N ALA A 191 -14.11 -1.84 3.08
CA ALA A 191 -15.57 -1.92 2.98
C ALA A 191 -16.02 -2.57 1.66
N MET A 192 -15.40 -2.18 0.53
CA MET A 192 -15.65 -2.82 -0.77
C MET A 192 -15.36 -4.32 -0.73
N LEU A 193 -14.21 -4.71 -0.16
CA LEU A 193 -13.83 -6.12 -0.03
C LEU A 193 -14.80 -6.90 0.85
N MET A 194 -15.26 -6.31 1.96
CA MET A 194 -16.30 -6.91 2.80
C MET A 194 -17.63 -7.05 2.06
N LYS A 195 -18.02 -6.04 1.27
CA LYS A 195 -19.21 -6.11 0.41
C LYS A 195 -19.11 -7.23 -0.64
N LEU A 196 -17.89 -7.54 -1.09
CA LEU A 196 -17.58 -8.67 -1.99
C LEU A 196 -17.42 -10.02 -1.25
N GLY A 197 -17.68 -10.07 0.06
CA GLY A 197 -17.77 -11.29 0.85
C GLY A 197 -16.49 -11.69 1.61
N LEU A 198 -15.50 -10.79 1.74
CA LEU A 198 -14.38 -11.01 2.64
C LEU A 198 -14.80 -10.74 4.09
N SER A 199 -14.25 -11.48 5.05
CA SER A 199 -14.38 -11.11 6.46
C SER A 199 -13.59 -9.84 6.76
N LEU A 200 -13.92 -9.15 7.86
CA LEU A 200 -13.16 -7.97 8.30
C LEU A 200 -11.65 -8.27 8.43
N PRO A 201 -11.18 -9.35 9.10
CA PRO A 201 -9.76 -9.72 9.07
C PRO A 201 -9.17 -9.83 7.68
N GLN A 202 -9.84 -10.53 6.75
CA GLN A 202 -9.33 -10.69 5.39
C GLN A 202 -9.24 -9.35 4.66
N ALA A 203 -10.25 -8.49 4.82
CA ALA A 203 -10.31 -7.14 4.23
C ALA A 203 -9.30 -6.17 4.87
N LEU A 204 -8.71 -6.49 6.03
CA LEU A 204 -7.62 -5.75 6.64
C LEU A 204 -6.25 -6.31 6.22
N ILE A 205 -6.06 -7.64 6.33
CA ILE A 205 -4.79 -8.35 6.13
C ILE A 205 -4.37 -8.34 4.67
N PHE A 206 -5.24 -8.73 3.74
CA PHE A 206 -4.86 -8.88 2.34
C PHE A 206 -4.37 -7.58 1.69
N PRO A 207 -5.10 -6.44 1.77
CA PRO A 207 -4.56 -5.18 1.27
C PRO A 207 -3.35 -4.70 2.08
N GLY A 208 -3.31 -4.94 3.39
CA GLY A 208 -2.18 -4.55 4.23
C GLY A 208 -0.86 -5.22 3.82
N VAL A 209 -0.88 -6.54 3.64
CA VAL A 209 0.29 -7.31 3.18
C VAL A 209 0.70 -6.88 1.78
N LEU A 210 -0.25 -6.75 0.83
CA LEU A 210 0.09 -6.33 -0.55
C LEU A 210 0.69 -4.93 -0.62
N LEU A 211 0.17 -3.97 0.17
CA LEU A 211 0.69 -2.61 0.22
C LEU A 211 2.07 -2.55 0.89
N CYS A 212 2.29 -3.31 1.96
CA CYS A 212 3.63 -3.44 2.55
C CYS A 212 4.62 -4.07 1.56
N LEU A 213 4.26 -5.14 0.85
CA LEU A 213 5.14 -5.74 -0.16
C LEU A 213 5.46 -4.75 -1.29
N SER A 214 4.48 -3.95 -1.70
CA SER A 214 4.69 -2.86 -2.66
C SER A 214 5.68 -1.82 -2.13
N LEU A 215 5.53 -1.41 -0.86
CA LEU A 215 6.45 -0.51 -0.18
C LEU A 215 7.88 -1.07 -0.16
N LEU A 216 8.06 -2.33 0.25
CA LEU A 216 9.38 -2.96 0.33
C LEU A 216 10.06 -3.10 -1.04
N SER A 217 9.29 -3.44 -2.07
CA SER A 217 9.79 -3.58 -3.43
C SER A 217 10.24 -2.23 -4.01
N LEU A 218 9.46 -1.16 -3.78
CA LEU A 218 9.82 0.20 -4.19
C LEU A 218 10.99 0.76 -3.37
N LEU A 219 11.06 0.46 -2.07
CA LEU A 219 12.18 0.85 -1.20
C LEU A 219 13.48 0.21 -1.65
N TYR A 220 13.44 -1.08 -2.00
CA TYR A 220 14.58 -1.78 -2.57
C TYR A 220 15.06 -1.08 -3.86
N GLY A 221 14.14 -0.81 -4.80
CA GLY A 221 14.49 -0.15 -6.07
C GLY A 221 15.08 1.25 -5.88
N MET A 222 14.49 2.05 -4.99
CA MET A 222 14.99 3.38 -4.65
C MET A 222 16.38 3.30 -3.98
N THR A 223 16.57 2.41 -3.01
CA THR A 223 17.84 2.27 -2.30
C THR A 223 18.95 1.80 -3.23
N LEU A 224 18.64 0.86 -4.13
CA LEU A 224 19.61 0.38 -5.12
C LEU A 224 20.06 1.51 -6.04
N ARG A 225 19.15 2.40 -6.46
CA ARG A 225 19.48 3.57 -7.31
C ARG A 225 20.31 4.62 -6.59
N LEU A 226 20.08 4.83 -5.29
CA LEU A 226 20.75 5.86 -4.51
C LEU A 226 22.12 5.41 -3.99
N SER A 227 22.24 4.16 -3.59
CA SER A 227 23.45 3.62 -2.95
C SER A 227 24.33 2.81 -3.89
N GLU A 228 23.79 2.41 -5.04
CA GLU A 228 24.43 1.46 -5.98
C GLU A 228 24.84 0.13 -5.32
N SER A 229 24.34 -0.15 -4.11
CA SER A 229 24.69 -1.30 -3.29
C SER A 229 23.51 -2.23 -3.12
N ARG A 230 23.65 -3.43 -3.71
CA ARG A 230 22.67 -4.51 -3.56
C ARG A 230 22.49 -4.92 -2.10
N ALA A 231 23.58 -4.95 -1.33
CA ALA A 231 23.52 -5.26 0.09
C ALA A 231 22.70 -4.21 0.86
N ALA A 232 22.94 -2.92 0.61
CA ALA A 232 22.15 -1.85 1.23
C ALA A 232 20.66 -1.94 0.84
N ALA A 233 20.37 -2.22 -0.43
CA ALA A 233 18.99 -2.38 -0.91
C ALA A 233 18.26 -3.58 -0.26
N LEU A 234 18.95 -4.71 -0.05
CA LEU A 234 18.39 -5.87 0.64
C LEU A 234 18.20 -5.64 2.14
N LEU A 235 19.08 -4.85 2.77
CA LEU A 235 18.99 -4.53 4.20
C LEU A 235 17.96 -3.44 4.50
N ALA A 236 17.67 -2.53 3.57
CA ALA A 236 16.76 -1.40 3.81
C ALA A 236 15.37 -1.80 4.32
N PRO A 237 14.68 -2.83 3.77
CA PRO A 237 13.45 -3.36 4.35
C PRO A 237 13.58 -3.81 5.81
N ALA A 238 14.68 -4.49 6.16
CA ALA A 238 14.93 -4.93 7.53
C ALA A 238 15.17 -3.74 8.47
N VAL A 239 15.96 -2.76 8.03
CA VAL A 239 16.20 -1.53 8.79
C VAL A 239 14.91 -0.76 9.01
N LEU A 240 14.03 -0.68 8.01
CA LEU A 240 12.74 0.00 8.13
C LEU A 240 11.80 -0.73 9.10
N LEU A 241 11.59 -2.04 8.90
CA LEU A 241 10.58 -2.80 9.64
C LEU A 241 11.03 -3.15 11.07
N CYS A 242 12.32 -3.45 11.24
CA CYS A 242 12.92 -3.78 12.53
C CYS A 242 13.62 -2.58 13.19
N ASN A 243 13.25 -1.35 12.82
CA ASN A 243 13.83 -0.18 13.46
C ASN A 243 13.52 -0.18 14.97
N GLY A 244 14.45 0.34 15.76
CA GLY A 244 14.33 0.32 17.21
C GLY A 244 15.31 1.28 17.84
N GLY A 245 15.02 1.68 19.09
CA GLY A 245 15.94 2.44 19.93
C GLY A 245 17.02 1.55 20.52
N MET A 246 17.65 2.00 21.61
CA MET A 246 18.74 1.26 22.28
C MET A 246 18.29 0.02 23.09
N GLY A 247 17.00 -0.35 23.05
CA GLY A 247 16.49 -1.47 23.84
C GLY A 247 17.04 -2.85 23.44
N TRP A 248 17.67 -2.97 22.27
CA TRP A 248 18.41 -4.18 21.89
C TRP A 248 19.55 -4.52 22.86
N VAL A 249 20.08 -3.55 23.62
CA VAL A 249 21.09 -3.79 24.67
C VAL A 249 20.50 -4.68 25.77
N TYR A 250 19.25 -4.44 26.17
CA TYR A 250 18.56 -5.24 27.18
C TYR A 250 18.26 -6.65 26.66
N PHE A 251 17.90 -6.76 25.37
CA PHE A 251 17.78 -8.07 24.72
C PHE A 251 19.09 -8.86 24.78
N VAL A 252 20.24 -8.23 24.52
CA VAL A 252 21.55 -8.91 24.58
C VAL A 252 21.90 -9.32 26.02
N ILE A 253 21.60 -8.49 27.01
CA ILE A 253 21.79 -8.82 28.43
C ILE A 253 20.95 -10.06 28.78
N GLU A 254 19.66 -10.06 28.46
CA GLU A 254 18.77 -11.20 28.72
C GLU A 254 19.19 -12.45 27.93
N LEU A 255 19.63 -12.29 26.69
CA LEU A 255 20.15 -13.37 25.86
C LEU A 255 21.35 -14.05 26.51
N SER A 256 22.26 -13.27 27.11
CA SER A 256 23.43 -13.79 27.83
C SER A 256 23.06 -14.54 29.11
N GLN A 257 21.95 -14.16 29.75
CA GLN A 257 21.44 -14.80 30.97
C GLN A 257 20.71 -16.12 30.68
N HIS A 258 20.22 -16.32 29.45
CA HIS A 258 19.39 -17.48 29.06
C HIS A 258 20.07 -18.41 28.04
N GLY A 259 21.40 -18.48 28.06
CA GLY A 259 22.15 -19.47 27.26
C GLY A 259 22.23 -19.17 25.76
N PHE A 260 22.13 -17.90 25.35
CA PHE A 260 22.29 -17.44 23.97
C PHE A 260 21.33 -18.06 22.94
N ASN A 261 20.09 -18.37 23.33
CA ASN A 261 19.05 -18.79 22.40
C ASN A 261 18.06 -17.64 22.10
N PRO A 262 18.22 -16.90 20.99
CA PRO A 262 17.43 -15.69 20.72
C PRO A 262 15.94 -15.96 20.55
N LEU A 263 15.55 -17.08 19.94
CA LEU A 263 14.14 -17.42 19.76
C LEU A 263 13.47 -17.75 21.08
N LEU A 264 14.17 -18.50 21.94
CA LEU A 264 13.67 -18.85 23.25
C LEU A 264 13.57 -17.62 24.16
N THR A 265 14.58 -16.74 24.15
CA THR A 265 14.55 -15.48 24.91
C THR A 265 13.38 -14.60 24.48
N LEU A 266 13.18 -14.41 23.16
CA LEU A 266 12.04 -13.63 22.65
C LEU A 266 10.69 -14.24 23.04
N TYR A 267 10.57 -15.57 23.00
CA TYR A 267 9.34 -16.28 23.36
C TYR A 267 9.05 -16.23 24.86
N GLN A 268 10.08 -16.38 25.70
CA GLN A 268 9.93 -16.46 27.16
C GLN A 268 9.71 -15.09 27.79
N GLN A 269 10.45 -14.07 27.36
CA GLN A 269 10.40 -12.74 27.95
C GLN A 269 9.23 -11.93 27.41
N GLY A 270 8.90 -12.09 26.11
CA GLY A 270 7.78 -11.40 25.49
C GLY A 270 7.86 -9.86 25.54
N HIS A 271 9.03 -9.31 25.91
CA HIS A 271 9.24 -7.88 26.05
C HIS A 271 9.20 -7.19 24.69
N ASN A 272 8.59 -6.01 24.65
CA ASN A 272 8.81 -5.10 23.54
C ASN A 272 10.09 -4.29 23.78
N TYR A 273 11.22 -4.74 23.26
CA TYR A 273 12.49 -3.99 23.37
C TYR A 273 12.52 -2.64 22.65
N THR A 274 11.42 -2.24 21.99
CA THR A 274 11.28 -0.88 21.47
C THR A 274 10.53 0.04 22.43
N ASP A 275 9.85 -0.48 23.45
CA ASP A 275 9.09 0.29 24.44
C ASP A 275 9.29 -0.37 25.82
N LEU A 276 10.30 0.09 26.55
CA LEU A 276 10.64 -0.27 27.92
C LEU A 276 10.58 0.99 28.79
N PRO A 277 9.37 1.42 29.21
CA PRO A 277 9.19 2.64 30.01
C PRO A 277 9.97 2.65 31.32
N GLU A 278 10.16 1.47 31.94
CA GLU A 278 10.94 1.28 33.16
C GLU A 278 12.41 1.67 33.02
N TYR A 279 12.95 1.64 31.80
CA TYR A 279 14.30 2.10 31.47
C TYR A 279 14.31 3.45 30.75
N GLY A 280 13.16 4.14 30.67
CA GLY A 280 13.01 5.41 29.95
C GLY A 280 13.16 5.26 28.44
N LEU A 281 12.99 4.06 27.89
CA LEU A 281 13.15 3.78 26.47
C LEU A 281 11.79 3.66 25.80
N GLN A 282 11.39 4.67 25.02
CA GLN A 282 10.15 4.64 24.24
C GLN A 282 10.45 4.99 22.80
N TRP A 283 10.57 3.96 21.97
CA TRP A 283 10.87 4.08 20.55
C TRP A 283 9.72 3.54 19.71
N PHE A 284 9.22 4.38 18.83
CA PHE A 284 8.18 4.00 17.89
C PHE A 284 8.74 3.13 16.77
N ASN A 285 8.61 1.81 16.92
CA ASN A 285 8.86 0.89 15.82
C ASN A 285 7.88 1.15 14.66
N PHE A 286 8.42 1.26 13.45
CA PHE A 286 7.68 1.64 12.26
C PHE A 286 6.58 0.63 11.92
N MET A 287 6.88 -0.66 12.02
CA MET A 287 5.91 -1.71 11.76
C MET A 287 4.76 -1.69 12.79
N ARG A 288 5.10 -1.62 14.09
CA ARG A 288 4.13 -1.69 15.18
C ARG A 288 3.25 -0.45 15.31
N TYR A 289 3.79 0.75 15.10
CA TYR A 289 3.08 2.00 15.37
C TYR A 289 2.56 2.70 14.11
N PHE A 290 3.13 2.44 12.93
CA PHE A 290 2.64 3.02 11.67
C PHE A 290 1.93 1.97 10.82
N LEU A 291 2.64 0.93 10.37
CA LEU A 291 2.10 0.02 9.34
C LEU A 291 0.91 -0.81 9.83
N LEU A 292 0.96 -1.37 11.05
CA LEU A 292 -0.11 -2.23 11.55
C LEU A 292 -1.38 -1.46 11.99
N PRO A 293 -1.30 -0.39 12.81
CA PRO A 293 -2.50 0.31 13.30
C PRO A 293 -2.99 1.43 12.37
N GLN A 294 -2.08 2.19 11.75
CA GLN A 294 -2.44 3.37 10.94
C GLN A 294 -2.62 2.98 9.48
N ARG A 295 -3.84 2.60 9.10
CA ARG A 295 -4.10 2.08 7.74
C ARG A 295 -3.86 3.12 6.65
N SER A 296 -4.04 4.41 6.94
CA SER A 296 -3.75 5.49 5.99
C SER A 296 -2.27 5.50 5.57
N SER A 297 -1.35 5.15 6.50
CA SER A 297 0.08 5.04 6.21
C SER A 297 0.39 3.89 5.23
N LEU A 298 -0.34 2.77 5.31
CA LEU A 298 -0.18 1.62 4.41
C LEU A 298 -0.38 2.01 2.95
N LEU A 299 -1.31 2.93 2.67
CA LEU A 299 -1.52 3.44 1.33
C LEU A 299 -0.55 4.59 1.01
N GLY A 300 -0.36 5.54 1.93
CA GLY A 300 0.40 6.76 1.68
C GLY A 300 1.90 6.50 1.45
N LEU A 301 2.54 5.65 2.26
CA LEU A 301 3.99 5.40 2.19
C LEU A 301 4.45 4.81 0.85
N PRO A 302 3.85 3.73 0.32
CA PRO A 302 4.24 3.22 -0.99
C PRO A 302 3.94 4.21 -2.11
N LEU A 303 2.89 5.04 -1.99
CA LEU A 303 2.62 6.11 -2.96
C LEU A 303 3.70 7.20 -2.94
N ILE A 304 4.19 7.59 -1.77
CA ILE A 304 5.31 8.54 -1.65
C ILE A 304 6.57 7.98 -2.32
N LEU A 305 6.91 6.72 -2.05
CA LEU A 305 8.06 6.07 -2.70
C LEU A 305 7.84 5.93 -4.21
N LEU A 306 6.63 5.61 -4.65
CA LEU A 306 6.30 5.55 -6.07
C LEU A 306 6.54 6.91 -6.74
N VAL A 307 6.02 8.00 -6.18
CA VAL A 307 6.23 9.35 -6.72
C VAL A 307 7.72 9.70 -6.78
N ALA A 308 8.47 9.39 -5.72
CA ALA A 308 9.91 9.60 -5.67
C ALA A 308 10.65 8.78 -6.75
N LEU A 309 10.28 7.52 -6.93
CA LEU A 309 10.90 6.60 -7.89
C LEU A 309 10.57 6.96 -9.33
N LEU A 310 9.32 7.35 -9.60
CA LEU A 310 8.92 7.90 -10.90
C LEU A 310 9.74 9.15 -11.20
N ARG A 311 9.84 10.10 -10.26
CA ARG A 311 10.67 11.30 -10.41
C ARG A 311 12.15 10.97 -10.64
N ALA A 312 12.72 10.03 -9.90
CA ALA A 312 14.11 9.60 -10.07
C ALA A 312 14.35 8.92 -11.43
N SER A 313 13.39 8.11 -11.88
CA SER A 313 13.39 7.49 -13.22
C SER A 313 13.28 8.52 -14.34
N PHE A 314 12.70 9.69 -14.03
CA PHE A 314 12.47 10.78 -14.97
C PHE A 314 13.52 11.89 -14.94
N HIS A 315 14.26 12.13 -13.86
CA HIS A 315 15.31 13.17 -13.81
C HIS A 315 16.46 12.97 -14.80
N LEU A 316 16.46 11.85 -15.53
CA LEU A 316 17.26 11.66 -16.74
C LEU A 316 16.66 12.35 -18.00
N MET A 317 15.50 13.02 -17.91
CA MET A 317 14.79 13.75 -18.98
C MET A 317 13.98 14.97 -18.43
N GLN A 318 14.30 16.19 -18.88
CA GLN A 318 13.86 17.49 -18.33
C GLN A 318 12.39 17.91 -18.58
N GLY A 319 11.87 18.83 -17.74
CA GLY A 319 10.93 19.91 -18.10
C GLY A 319 9.44 19.71 -17.80
N ALA A 320 8.80 18.66 -18.32
CA ALA A 320 7.34 18.56 -18.32
C ALA A 320 6.69 18.07 -16.99
N MET A 321 7.51 17.58 -16.06
CA MET A 321 7.07 16.83 -14.87
C MET A 321 6.65 17.67 -13.65
N ILE A 322 6.91 18.99 -13.61
CA ILE A 322 6.37 19.83 -12.52
C ILE A 322 4.85 19.69 -12.48
N ARG A 323 4.20 19.48 -13.64
CA ARG A 323 2.74 19.41 -13.76
C ARG A 323 2.14 18.04 -13.43
N VAL A 324 2.83 16.93 -13.70
CA VAL A 324 2.35 15.56 -13.39
C VAL A 324 2.68 15.18 -11.95
N SER A 325 3.86 15.58 -11.45
CA SER A 325 4.16 15.49 -10.02
C SER A 325 3.24 16.42 -9.24
N ALA A 326 2.94 17.64 -9.73
CA ALA A 326 1.88 18.46 -9.14
C ALA A 326 0.52 17.78 -9.24
N LEU A 327 0.14 17.11 -10.34
CA LEU A 327 -1.15 16.40 -10.44
C LEU A 327 -1.24 15.21 -9.48
N LEU A 328 -0.19 14.41 -9.34
CA LEU A 328 -0.16 13.26 -8.41
C LEU A 328 -0.05 13.72 -6.95
N ILE A 329 0.66 14.81 -6.68
CA ILE A 329 0.62 15.48 -5.38
C ILE A 329 -0.76 16.09 -5.15
N ILE A 330 -1.39 16.75 -6.13
CA ILE A 330 -2.75 17.30 -6.06
C ILE A 330 -3.80 16.20 -6.02
N VAL A 331 -3.54 14.97 -6.45
CA VAL A 331 -4.47 13.84 -6.34
C VAL A 331 -4.25 13.09 -5.03
N SER A 332 -3.00 12.89 -4.61
CA SER A 332 -2.62 12.30 -3.31
C SER A 332 -2.89 13.24 -2.13
N TRP A 333 -2.75 14.55 -2.33
CA TRP A 333 -3.22 15.60 -1.43
C TRP A 333 -4.64 16.00 -1.75
N GLY A 334 -5.14 15.79 -2.96
CA GLY A 334 -6.55 16.00 -3.32
C GLY A 334 -7.46 15.08 -2.55
N THR A 335 -7.04 13.86 -2.22
CA THR A 335 -7.74 13.02 -1.25
C THR A 335 -7.76 13.61 0.17
N CYS A 336 -6.89 14.57 0.49
CA CYS A 336 -6.92 15.36 1.73
C CYS A 336 -7.60 16.74 1.55
N ILE A 337 -7.55 17.35 0.36
CA ILE A 337 -8.04 18.70 0.02
C ILE A 337 -9.46 18.69 -0.55
N PHE A 338 -9.92 17.63 -1.23
CA PHE A 338 -11.34 17.47 -1.61
C PHE A 338 -12.22 17.42 -0.37
N SER A 339 -11.70 16.94 0.77
CA SER A 339 -12.34 17.04 2.08
C SER A 339 -12.45 18.49 2.60
N PHE A 340 -11.62 19.41 2.09
CA PHE A 340 -11.59 20.83 2.45
C PHE A 340 -12.34 21.74 1.45
N LEU A 341 -12.22 21.51 0.14
CA LEU A 341 -12.78 22.38 -0.91
C LEU A 341 -14.32 22.30 -1.03
N PHE A 342 -14.93 21.19 -0.61
CA PHE A 342 -16.39 21.10 -0.50
C PHE A 342 -16.93 21.67 0.82
N CYS A 343 -16.08 22.26 1.67
CA CYS A 343 -16.47 22.86 2.95
C CYS A 343 -16.74 24.38 2.87
N GLU A 344 -16.50 25.05 1.74
CA GLU A 344 -16.64 26.52 1.63
C GLU A 344 -17.86 27.02 0.83
N THR A 345 -18.88 26.18 0.57
CA THR A 345 -20.08 26.64 -0.18
C THR A 345 -21.41 26.50 0.54
N GLU A 346 -21.43 26.34 1.86
CA GLU A 346 -22.66 26.52 2.64
C GLU A 346 -22.42 27.49 3.81
N HIS A 347 -22.63 28.78 3.51
CA HIS A 347 -23.01 29.80 4.48
C HIS A 347 -24.54 29.93 4.49
#